data_AF-A0A951ZIM5-F1
#
_entry.id   AF-A0A951ZIM5-F1
#
_cell.length_a   1.000
_cell.length_b   1.000
_cell.length_c   1.000
_cell.angle_alpha   90.00
_cell.angle_beta   90.00
_cell.angle_gamma   90.00
#
_symmetry.space_group_name_H-M   'P 1'
#
loop_
_entity.id
_entity.type
_entity.pdbx_description
1 polymer ?
#
loop_
_entity_poly.entity_id
_entity_poly.type
_entity_poly.pdbx_seq_one_letter_code
_entity_poly.pdbx_strand_id
1 'polypeptide(L)' 'MPHETGLFLLYFFHFLSQEVLFAQPHRQDSIMIRQIYDMALTQGKSYIHLERICKEVPTCLSGSANADEAVCIAII' A
#
# COMPACT_ATOMS: atom_id res chain seq x y z
N MET A 1 39.05 38.91 0.13
CA MET A 1 38.07 37.95 -0.42
C MET A 1 37.81 36.67 0.43
N PRO A 2 38.04 36.57 1.76
CA PRO A 2 37.66 35.37 2.54
C PRO A 2 36.30 35.45 3.26
N HIS A 3 35.69 36.63 3.36
CA HIS A 3 34.39 36.82 4.04
C HIS A 3 33.21 36.31 3.18
N GLU A 4 33.29 36.48 1.86
CA GLU A 4 32.23 36.08 0.93
C GLU A 4 32.16 34.54 0.75
N THR A 5 33.30 33.86 0.83
CA THR A 5 33.36 32.39 0.79
C THR A 5 32.75 31.78 2.06
N GLY A 6 32.94 32.41 3.22
CA GLY A 6 32.30 32.00 4.47
C GLY A 6 30.77 32.10 4.41
N LEU A 7 30.25 33.20 3.87
CA LEU A 7 28.81 33.39 3.67
C LEU A 7 28.21 32.37 2.70
N PHE A 8 28.91 32.08 1.60
CA PHE A 8 28.49 31.06 0.64
C PHE A 8 28.38 29.66 1.29
N LEU A 9 29.38 29.28 2.09
CA LEU A 9 29.36 28.00 2.80
C LEU A 9 28.21 27.92 3.81
N LEU A 10 27.95 28.99 4.56
CA LEU A 10 26.84 29.04 5.51
C LEU A 10 25.47 28.91 4.82
N TYR A 11 25.28 29.57 3.67
CA TYR A 11 24.07 29.44 2.87
C TYR A 11 23.91 28.03 2.31
N PHE A 12 25.00 27.42 1.84
CA PHE A 12 25.03 26.05 1.36
C PHE A 12 24.68 25.04 2.47
N PHE A 13 25.25 25.19 3.67
CA PHE A 13 24.91 24.37 4.83
C PHE A 13 23.46 24.58 5.29
N HIS A 14 22.96 25.81 5.24
CA HIS A 14 21.56 26.10 5.55
C HIS A 14 20.61 25.43 4.55
N PHE A 15 20.89 25.54 3.25
CA PHE A 15 20.15 24.86 2.19
C PHE A 15 20.15 23.33 2.37
N LEU A 16 21.32 22.72 2.61
CA LEU A 16 21.44 21.28 2.82
C LEU A 16 20.69 20.77 4.06
N SER A 17 20.58 21.59 5.12
CA SER A 17 19.87 21.20 6.35
C SER A 17 18.35 21.11 6.19
N GLN A 18 17.77 21.77 5.17
CA GLN A 18 16.33 21.74 4.94
C GLN A 18 15.88 20.37 4.42
N GLU A 19 16.71 19.69 3.61
CA GLU A 19 16.39 18.37 3.04
C GLU A 19 16.21 17.28 4.12
N VAL A 20 16.89 17.40 5.25
CA VAL A 20 16.79 16.44 6.37
C VAL A 20 15.46 16.59 7.12
N LEU A 21 14.87 17.79 7.13
CA LEU A 21 13.64 18.08 7.87
C LEU A 21 12.38 17.59 7.14
N PHE A 22 12.45 17.45 5.81
CA PHE A 22 11.33 16.98 4.97
C PHE A 22 11.41 15.49 4.62
N ALA A 23 12.41 14.76 5.12
CA ALA A 23 12.48 13.31 4.98
C ALA A 23 11.26 12.67 5.66
N GLN A 24 10.37 12.05 4.87
CA GLN A 24 9.18 11.42 5.41
C GLN A 24 9.56 10.25 6.34
N PRO A 25 8.90 10.12 7.49
CA PRO A 25 9.15 8.99 8.38
C PRO A 25 8.58 7.70 7.76
N HIS A 26 9.37 7.03 6.92
CA HIS A 26 9.06 5.73 6.27
C HIS A 26 8.67 4.60 7.25
N ARG A 27 8.87 4.83 8.55
CA ARG A 27 8.49 3.89 9.61
C ARG A 27 6.99 3.64 9.65
N GLN A 28 6.16 4.66 9.37
CA GLN A 28 4.71 4.49 9.48
C GLN A 28 4.16 3.61 8.35
N ASP A 29 4.64 3.82 7.13
CA ASP A 29 4.23 3.05 5.95
C ASP A 29 4.64 1.58 6.07
N SER A 30 5.88 1.33 6.51
CA SER A 30 6.37 -0.05 6.72
C SER A 30 5.56 -0.80 7.78
N ILE A 31 5.16 -0.13 8.87
CA ILE A 31 4.28 -0.71 9.89
C ILE A 31 2.90 -1.01 9.31
N MET A 32 2.31 -0.09 8.53
CA MET A 32 1.00 -0.30 7.89
C MET A 32 1.03 -1.48 6.92
N ILE A 33 2.03 -1.55 6.04
CA ILE A 33 2.20 -2.66 5.10
C ILE A 33 2.34 -3.98 5.86
N ARG A 34 3.10 -4.00 6.95
CA ARG A 34 3.25 -5.19 7.78
C ARG A 34 1.92 -5.63 8.40
N GLN A 35 1.11 -4.69 8.89
CA GLN A 35 -0.22 -4.99 9.43
C GLN A 35 -1.14 -5.60 8.37
N ILE A 36 -1.15 -5.06 7.15
CA ILE A 36 -1.93 -5.62 6.03
C ILE A 36 -1.46 -7.05 5.72
N TYR A 37 -0.14 -7.27 5.68
CA TYR A 37 0.44 -8.59 5.45
C TYR A 37 0.01 -9.59 6.54
N ASP A 38 0.16 -9.23 7.81
CA ASP A 38 -0.18 -10.11 8.94
C ASP A 38 -1.67 -10.44 8.98
N MET A 39 -2.53 -9.46 8.68
CA MET A 39 -3.97 -9.66 8.52
C MET A 39 -4.28 -10.62 7.36
N ALA A 40 -3.70 -10.40 6.19
CA ALA A 40 -3.92 -11.27 5.03
C ALA A 40 -3.42 -12.70 5.28
N LEU A 41 -2.30 -12.86 6.00
CA LEU A 41 -1.72 -14.16 6.31
C LEU A 41 -2.55 -14.95 7.33
N THR A 42 -3.08 -14.29 8.35
CA THR A 42 -3.77 -14.96 9.48
C THR A 42 -5.29 -15.01 9.33
N GLN A 43 -5.87 -14.06 8.61
CA GLN A 43 -7.32 -13.89 8.47
C GLN A 43 -7.79 -13.93 7.01
N GLY A 44 -6.87 -14.13 6.05
CA GLY A 44 -7.21 -14.21 4.63
C GLY A 44 -8.15 -15.38 4.31
N LYS A 45 -9.21 -15.09 3.55
CA LYS A 45 -10.21 -16.07 3.11
C LYS A 45 -10.23 -16.28 1.59
N SER A 46 -9.24 -15.75 0.87
CA SER A 46 -9.18 -15.75 -0.60
C SER A 46 -9.34 -17.14 -1.20
N TYR A 47 -8.65 -18.14 -0.65
CA TYR A 47 -8.73 -19.51 -1.13
C TYR A 47 -10.12 -20.13 -0.89
N ILE A 48 -10.71 -19.89 0.28
CA ILE A 48 -12.05 -20.38 0.64
C ILE A 48 -13.09 -19.76 -0.29
N HIS A 49 -13.00 -18.45 -0.54
CA HIS A 49 -13.92 -17.76 -1.44
C HIS A 49 -13.76 -18.27 -2.88
N LEU A 50 -12.52 -18.45 -3.34
CA LEU A 50 -12.25 -19.02 -4.67
C LEU A 50 -12.83 -20.43 -4.81
N GLU A 51 -12.59 -21.30 -3.82
CA GLU A 51 -13.11 -22.66 -3.80
C GLU A 51 -14.65 -22.67 -3.84
N ARG A 52 -15.29 -21.82 -3.03
CA ARG A 52 -16.74 -21.69 -3.00
C ARG A 52 -17.29 -21.25 -4.36
N ILE A 53 -16.72 -20.20 -4.95
CA ILE A 53 -17.14 -19.71 -6.28
C ILE A 53 -16.98 -20.79 -7.33
N CYS A 54 -15.86 -21.52 -7.37
CA CYS A 54 -15.64 -22.57 -8.35
C CYS A 54 -16.61 -23.75 -8.22
N LYS A 55 -17.10 -24.04 -7.01
CA LYS A 55 -18.04 -25.14 -6.74
C LYS A 55 -19.49 -24.75 -6.95
N GLU A 56 -19.87 -23.54 -6.53
CA GLU A 56 -21.25 -23.08 -6.53
C GLU A 56 -21.62 -22.37 -7.84
N VAL A 57 -20.67 -21.66 -8.46
CA VAL A 57 -20.89 -20.85 -9.66
C VAL A 57 -19.81 -21.12 -10.73
N PRO A 58 -19.82 -22.31 -11.36
CA PRO A 58 -18.74 -22.74 -12.26
C PRO A 58 -18.64 -21.95 -13.56
N THR A 59 -19.75 -21.35 -14.02
CA THR A 59 -19.81 -20.51 -15.23
C THR A 59 -20.22 -19.10 -14.87
N CYS A 60 -19.22 -18.21 -14.86
CA CYS A 60 -19.39 -16.81 -14.48
C CYS A 60 -19.16 -15.90 -15.70
N LEU A 61 -20.10 -15.94 -16.65
CA LEU A 61 -20.07 -15.04 -17.81
C LEU A 61 -20.57 -13.66 -17.37
N SER A 62 -19.79 -12.61 -17.64
CA SER A 62 -20.17 -11.24 -17.27
C SER A 62 -21.57 -10.88 -17.78
N GLY A 63 -22.41 -10.32 -16.90
CA GLY A 63 -23.80 -9.95 -17.20
C GLY A 63 -24.80 -11.11 -17.17
N SER A 64 -24.39 -12.31 -16.78
CA SER A 64 -25.31 -13.42 -16.46
C SER A 64 -25.72 -13.40 -14.99
N ALA A 65 -26.83 -14.07 -14.66
CA ALA A 65 -27.27 -14.22 -13.27
C ALA A 65 -26.19 -14.84 -12.36
N ASN A 66 -25.39 -15.76 -12.91
CA ASN A 66 -24.26 -16.37 -12.22
C ASN A 66 -23.15 -15.35 -11.89
N ALA A 67 -22.95 -14.32 -12.72
CA ALA A 67 -21.98 -13.28 -12.40
C ALA A 67 -22.42 -12.43 -11.20
N ASP A 68 -23.71 -12.12 -11.11
CA ASP A 68 -24.27 -11.39 -9.97
C ASP A 68 -24.19 -12.26 -8.70
N GLU A 69 -24.47 -13.56 -8.82
CA GLU A 69 -24.35 -14.52 -7.71
C GLU A 69 -22.89 -14.68 -7.24
N ALA A 70 -21.93 -14.76 -8.15
CA ALA A 70 -20.50 -14.81 -7.81
C ALA A 70 -20.03 -13.54 -7.07
N VAL A 71 -20.57 -12.36 -7.41
CA VAL A 71 -20.27 -11.11 -6.68
C VAL A 71 -20.84 -11.16 -5.27
N CYS A 72 -22.09 -11.60 -5.10
CA CYS A 72 -22.69 -11.80 -3.78
C CYS A 72 -21.87 -12.78 -2.93
N ILE A 73 -21.39 -13.87 -3.52
CA ILE A 73 -20.56 -14.88 -2.84
C ILE A 73 -19.15 -14.35 -2.56
N ALA A 74 -18.56 -13.51 -3.40
CA ALA A 74 -17.19 -13.02 -3.19
C ALA A 74 -17.08 -11.98 -2.08
N ILE A 75 -18.16 -11.22 -1.83
CA ILE A 75 -18.19 -10.07 -0.92
C ILE A 75 -18.54 -10.46 0.54
N ILE A 76 -19.16 -11.63 0.77
CA ILE A 76 -19.60 -12.12 2.09
C ILE A 76 -18.62 -13.17 2.65
#